data_AF-A0A1X6Z8V9-F1
#
_entry.id   AF-A0A1X6Z8V9-F1
#
_cell.length_a   1.000
_cell.length_b   1.000
_cell.length_c   1.000
_cell.angle_alpha   90.00
_cell.angle_beta   90.00
_cell.angle_gamma   90.00
#
_symmetry.space_group_name_H-M   'P 1'
#
loop_
_entity.id
_entity.type
_entity.pdbx_description
1 polymer ?
#
loop_
_entity_poly.entity_id
_entity_poly.type
_entity_poly.pdbx_seq_one_letter_code
_entity_poly.pdbx_strand_id
1 'polypeptide(L)' 'MLHGQGMPVADAVRQVGITQQSYYRWRWQYGGMSRSQLKRLKELEKENQRLRRAVSDLTLDKLILAEAARGNF' A
#
# COMPACT_ATOMS: atom_id res chain seq x y z
N MET A 1 -12.72 15.14 -20.13
CA MET A 1 -13.64 14.51 -19.16
C MET A 1 -14.72 13.79 -19.95
N LEU A 2 -14.77 12.45 -19.89
CA LEU A 2 -15.87 11.69 -20.50
C LEU A 2 -16.87 11.33 -19.40
N HIS A 3 -17.82 12.23 -19.16
CA HIS A 3 -19.16 11.84 -18.73
C HIS A 3 -19.96 11.63 -20.01
N GLY A 4 -20.36 10.40 -20.32
CA GLY A 4 -21.16 10.16 -21.53
C GLY A 4 -21.44 8.68 -21.75
N GLN A 5 -22.67 8.28 -21.39
CA GLN A 5 -23.29 6.96 -21.62
C GLN A 5 -22.84 5.87 -20.63
N GLY A 6 -23.02 6.18 -19.34
CA GLY A 6 -22.57 5.36 -18.22
C GLY A 6 -23.39 4.09 -18.03
N MET A 7 -22.72 2.95 -18.17
CA MET A 7 -23.15 1.71 -17.53
C MET A 7 -23.43 2.00 -16.05
N PRO A 8 -24.59 1.60 -15.51
CA PRO A 8 -24.88 1.74 -14.09
C PRO A 8 -23.74 1.14 -13.28
N VAL A 9 -23.31 1.81 -12.22
CA VAL A 9 -22.24 1.30 -11.33
C VAL A 9 -22.57 -0.14 -10.90
N ALA A 10 -23.83 -0.44 -10.66
CA ALA A 10 -24.34 -1.78 -10.35
C ALA A 10 -23.96 -2.84 -11.40
N ASP A 11 -24.06 -2.51 -12.69
CA ASP A 11 -23.76 -3.43 -13.78
C ASP A 11 -22.24 -3.54 -14.02
N ALA A 12 -21.53 -2.42 -13.88
CA ALA A 12 -20.07 -2.39 -13.99
C ALA A 12 -19.41 -3.23 -12.89
N VAL A 13 -19.89 -3.11 -11.63
CA VAL A 13 -19.33 -3.91 -10.53
C VAL A 13 -19.69 -5.39 -10.68
N ARG A 14 -20.89 -5.71 -11.19
CA ARG A 14 -21.30 -7.10 -11.48
C ARG A 14 -20.42 -7.72 -12.56
N GLN A 15 -20.10 -6.98 -13.62
CA GLN A 15 -19.22 -7.45 -14.70
C GLN A 15 -17.78 -7.68 -14.22
N VAL A 16 -17.28 -6.81 -13.33
CA VAL A 16 -15.92 -6.91 -12.76
C VAL A 16 -15.86 -7.91 -11.60
N GLY A 17 -17.00 -8.40 -11.11
CA GLY A 17 -17.07 -9.36 -10.00
C GLY A 17 -16.77 -8.74 -8.63
N ILE A 18 -17.01 -7.42 -8.47
CA ILE A 18 -16.83 -6.70 -7.21
C ILE A 18 -18.18 -6.18 -6.68
N THR A 19 -18.22 -5.82 -5.41
CA THR A 19 -19.42 -5.23 -4.82
C THR A 19 -19.44 -3.71 -5.03
N GLN A 20 -20.63 -3.09 -5.04
CA GLN A 20 -20.76 -1.63 -5.11
C GLN A 20 -20.04 -0.95 -3.93
N GLN A 21 -20.07 -1.57 -2.75
CA GLN A 21 -19.39 -1.10 -1.56
C GLN A 21 -17.87 -1.03 -1.77
N SER A 22 -17.28 -2.06 -2.37
CA SER A 22 -15.85 -2.07 -2.71
C SER A 22 -15.49 -0.99 -3.72
N TYR A 23 -16.33 -0.77 -4.75
CA TYR A 23 -16.13 0.30 -5.72
C TYR A 23 -16.14 1.69 -5.07
N TYR A 24 -17.14 1.99 -4.23
CA TYR A 24 -17.21 3.28 -3.56
C TYR A 24 -16.07 3.48 -2.56
N ARG A 25 -15.65 2.43 -1.84
CA ARG A 25 -14.46 2.49 -0.98
C ARG A 25 -13.21 2.86 -1.79
N TRP A 26 -12.96 2.20 -2.91
CA TRP A 26 -11.83 2.52 -3.77
C TRP A 26 -11.94 3.91 -4.39
N ARG A 27 -13.15 4.35 -4.76
CA ARG A 27 -13.36 5.69 -5.28
C ARG A 27 -13.14 6.77 -4.21
N TRP A 28 -13.48 6.49 -2.96
CA TRP A 28 -13.15 7.39 -1.85
C TRP A 28 -11.64 7.42 -1.57
N GLN A 29 -10.97 6.27 -1.57
CA GLN A 29 -9.53 6.17 -1.29
C GLN A 29 -8.64 6.68 -2.43
N TYR A 30 -9.06 6.47 -3.68
CA TYR A 30 -8.20 6.61 -4.86
C TYR A 30 -8.83 7.46 -5.97
N GLY A 31 -10.11 7.83 -5.88
CA GLY A 31 -10.85 8.46 -6.98
C GLY A 31 -10.39 9.87 -7.34
N GLY A 32 -9.64 10.54 -6.46
CA GLY A 32 -8.98 11.82 -6.73
C GLY A 32 -7.53 11.69 -7.23
N MET A 33 -6.98 10.48 -7.27
CA MET A 33 -5.59 10.25 -7.69
C MET A 33 -5.51 9.94 -9.19
N SER A 34 -4.54 10.57 -9.86
CA SER A 34 -4.16 10.17 -11.21
C SER A 34 -3.46 8.81 -11.20
N ARG A 35 -3.37 8.16 -12.36
CA ARG A 35 -2.67 6.86 -12.50
C ARG A 35 -1.19 6.95 -12.10
N SER A 36 -0.54 8.10 -12.34
CA SER A 36 0.86 8.32 -11.92
C SER A 36 0.98 8.46 -10.41
N GLN A 37 0.02 9.13 -9.75
CA GLN A 37 -0.03 9.21 -8.29
C GLN A 37 -0.24 7.83 -7.66
N LEU A 38 -1.12 7.00 -8.21
CA LEU A 38 -1.33 5.63 -7.75
C LEU A 38 -0.09 4.74 -7.92
N LYS A 39 0.62 4.88 -9.06
CA LYS A 39 1.88 4.16 -9.29
C LYS A 39 2.93 4.57 -8.25
N ARG A 40 3.08 5.88 -8.03
CA ARG A 40 4.02 6.41 -7.05
C ARG A 40 3.69 5.97 -5.62
N LEU A 41 2.42 5.92 -5.26
CA LEU A 41 1.97 5.44 -3.95
C LEU A 41 2.41 3.99 -3.72
N LYS A 42 2.16 3.09 -4.69
CA LYS A 42 2.58 1.68 -4.60
C LYS A 42 4.10 1.51 -4.51
N GLU A 43 4.86 2.31 -5.25
CA GLU A 43 6.33 2.29 -5.17
C GLU A 43 6.81 2.73 -3.78
N LEU A 44 6.22 3.79 -3.21
CA LEU A 44 6.54 4.27 -1.87
C LEU A 44 6.17 3.26 -0.79
N GLU A 45 5.01 2.60 -0.90
CA GLU A 45 4.59 1.54 0.03
C GLU A 45 5.59 0.38 0.03
N LYS A 46 6.03 -0.05 -1.16
CA LYS A 46 7.04 -1.12 -1.31
C LYS A 46 8.38 -0.71 -0.71
N GLU A 47 8.84 0.51 -0.98
CA GLU A 47 10.09 1.00 -0.43
C GLU A 47 10.02 1.16 1.09
N ASN A 48 8.90 1.64 1.62
CA ASN A 48 8.68 1.74 3.06
C ASN A 48 8.75 0.36 3.73
N GLN A 49 8.15 -0.66 3.11
CA GLN A 49 8.25 -2.04 3.60
C GLN A 49 9.70 -2.54 3.61
N ARG A 50 10.47 -2.28 2.54
CA ARG A 50 11.88 -2.65 2.46
C ARG A 50 12.71 -1.96 3.53
N LEU A 51 12.52 -0.65 3.70
CA LEU A 51 13.23 0.14 4.71
C LEU A 51 12.89 -0.32 6.14
N ARG A 52 11.62 -0.62 6.44
CA ARG A 52 11.24 -1.15 7.75
C ARG A 52 11.94 -2.46 8.07
N ARG A 53 12.03 -3.38 7.10
CA ARG A 53 12.78 -4.64 7.28
C ARG A 53 14.25 -4.39 7.54
N ALA A 54 14.90 -3.59 6.71
CA ALA A 54 16.31 -3.25 6.87
C ALA A 54 16.60 -2.60 8.23
N VAL A 55 15.73 -1.69 8.69
CA VAL A 55 15.86 -1.07 10.02
C VAL A 55 15.69 -2.10 11.13
N SER A 56 14.70 -3.01 11.03
CA SER A 56 14.51 -4.08 12.01
C SER A 56 15.72 -5.01 12.09
N ASP A 57 16.25 -5.45 10.95
CA ASP A 57 17.43 -6.33 10.88
C ASP A 57 18.66 -5.64 11.48
N LEU A 58 18.95 -4.40 11.07
CA LEU A 58 20.06 -3.62 11.63
C LEU A 58 19.91 -3.35 13.14
N THR A 59 18.68 -3.13 13.59
CA THR A 59 18.40 -2.94 15.02
C THR A 59 18.66 -4.22 15.80
N LEU A 60 18.26 -5.37 15.25
CA LEU A 60 18.53 -6.67 15.85
C LEU A 60 20.03 -6.95 15.92
N ASP A 61 20.76 -6.74 14.83
CA ASP A 61 22.22 -6.91 14.79
C ASP A 61 22.91 -6.02 15.82
N LYS A 62 22.50 -4.75 15.92
CA LYS A 62 23.02 -3.83 16.93
C LYS A 62 22.79 -4.34 18.35
N LEU A 63 21.60 -4.88 18.64
CA LEU A 63 21.28 -5.44 19.96
C LEU A 63 22.13 -6.67 20.27
N ILE A 64 22.29 -7.58 19.31
CA ILE A 64 23.14 -8.78 19.46
C ILE A 64 24.59 -8.36 19.75
N LEU A 65 25.13 -7.41 18.97
CA LEU A 65 26.49 -6.91 19.17
C LEU A 65 26.64 -6.21 20.52
N ALA A 66 25.66 -5.42 20.95
CA ALA A 66 25.67 -4.76 22.25
C ALA A 66 25.58 -5.75 23.42
N GLU A 67 24.86 -6.86 23.26
CA GLU A 67 24.79 -7.92 24.26
C GLU A 67 26.10 -8.71 24.34
N ALA A 68 26.64 -9.11 23.18
CA ALA A 68 27.93 -9.79 23.10
C ALA A 68 29.07 -8.93 23.69
N ALA A 69 29.05 -7.62 23.44
CA ALA A 69 30.03 -6.69 24.00
C ALA A 69 29.83 -6.41 25.49
N ARG A 70 28.61 -6.56 26.01
CA ARG A 70 28.33 -6.34 27.44
C ARG A 70 28.88 -7.44 28.34
N GLY A 71 29.12 -8.64 27.81
CA GLY A 71 29.91 -9.69 28.46
C GLY A 71 29.40 -10.12 29.84
N ASN A 72 28.94 -11.37 29.96
CA ASN A 72 28.89 -12.03 31.26
C ASN A 72 30.32 -12.21 31.78
N PHE A 73 30.82 -11.25 32.56
CA PHE A 73 31.94 -11.40 33.49
C PHE A 73 31.39 -11.52 34.91
#